data_AF-A0A7C4AQ08-F1
#
_entry.id   AF-A0A7C4AQ08-F1
#
_cell.length_a   1.000
_cell.length_b   1.000
_cell.length_c   1.000
_cell.angle_alpha   90.00
_cell.angle_beta   90.00
_cell.angle_gamma   90.00
#
_symmetry.space_group_name_H-M   'P 1'
#
loop_
_entity.id
_entity.type
_entity.pdbx_description
1 polymer ?
#
loop_
_entity_poly.entity_id
_entity_poly.type
_entity_poly.pdbx_seq_one_letter_code
_entity_poly.pdbx_strand_id
1 'polypeptide(L)'
;MNLKAFSLFCLLALVLSGGASAQEKSLKEKRAERLLDLEKRFFEASREGKTIKGVLVEGNSLFNGTTAPHQRPWGQPYTADELKAARQSAERNSKVFLLSKDGTLYYPTVKKGVAVSQSLGAYRFERVLTEEQKKTNTFTWATLVPMVGREIEVLGEVYDGYAGVKGLYIEAVGFEGEYLVGRND
;
A
#
# COMPACT_ATOMS: atom_id res chain seq x y z
N MET A 1 -2.69 53.41 -30.97
CA MET A 1 -3.07 52.43 -29.94
C MET A 1 -1.90 52.23 -28.98
N ASN A 2 -2.11 52.54 -27.70
CA ASN A 2 -1.05 52.66 -26.70
C ASN A 2 -0.46 51.29 -26.28
N LEU A 3 0.81 51.05 -26.61
CA LEU A 3 1.59 49.84 -26.27
C LEU A 3 1.73 49.58 -24.75
N LYS A 4 1.39 50.54 -23.89
CA LYS A 4 1.52 50.40 -22.42
C LYS A 4 0.40 49.60 -21.75
N ALA A 5 -0.72 49.37 -22.44
CA ALA A 5 -1.86 48.63 -21.87
C ALA A 5 -1.70 47.10 -21.98
N PHE A 6 -0.92 46.60 -22.95
CA PHE A 6 -0.82 45.16 -23.22
C PHE A 6 0.15 44.44 -22.26
N SER A 7 1.23 45.09 -21.82
CA SER A 7 2.16 44.50 -20.84
C SER A 7 1.60 44.42 -19.41
N LEU A 8 0.64 45.28 -19.05
CA LEU A 8 0.05 45.26 -17.70
C LEU A 8 -0.96 44.10 -17.55
N PHE A 9 -1.62 43.69 -18.63
CA PHE A 9 -2.59 42.59 -18.62
C PHE A 9 -1.90 41.21 -18.53
N CYS A 10 -0.73 41.04 -19.16
CA CYS A 10 0.04 39.80 -19.05
C CYS A 10 0.73 39.64 -17.69
N LEU A 11 1.17 40.73 -17.03
CA LEU A 11 1.73 40.64 -15.68
C LEU A 11 0.67 40.33 -14.62
N LEU A 12 -0.58 40.81 -14.77
CA LEU A 12 -1.67 40.47 -13.86
C LEU A 12 -2.14 39.01 -14.01
N ALA A 13 -2.08 38.46 -15.22
CA ALA A 13 -2.43 37.06 -15.48
C ALA A 13 -1.41 36.06 -14.88
N LEU A 14 -0.13 36.44 -14.77
CA LEU A 14 0.92 35.62 -14.15
C LEU A 14 0.87 35.63 -12.60
N VAL A 15 0.28 36.66 -11.99
CA VAL A 15 0.09 36.71 -10.52
C VAL A 15 -1.11 35.87 -10.08
N LEU A 16 -2.08 35.64 -10.98
CA LEU A 16 -3.28 34.83 -10.70
C LEU A 16 -3.08 33.33 -10.91
N SER A 17 -1.96 32.89 -11.51
CA SER A 17 -1.64 31.46 -11.70
C SER A 17 -0.74 30.86 -10.61
N GLY A 18 -0.33 31.63 -9.60
CA GLY A 18 0.79 31.27 -8.72
C GLY A 18 0.47 30.90 -7.27
N GLY A 19 -0.81 30.83 -6.87
CA GLY A 19 -1.17 30.60 -5.46
C GLY A 19 -2.09 29.41 -5.29
N ALA A 20 -1.56 28.26 -4.87
CA ALA A 20 -2.39 27.27 -4.18
C ALA A 20 -3.17 28.02 -3.09
N SER A 21 -4.51 27.93 -3.13
CA SER A 21 -5.37 28.64 -2.19
C SER A 21 -4.93 28.34 -0.75
N ALA A 22 -5.07 29.28 0.20
CA ALA A 22 -4.68 29.06 1.59
C ALA A 22 -5.29 27.76 2.18
N GLN A 23 -6.48 27.38 1.70
CA GLN A 23 -7.14 26.13 2.02
C GLN A 23 -6.39 24.90 1.48
N GLU A 24 -5.91 24.94 0.23
CA GLU A 24 -5.11 23.87 -0.36
C GLU A 24 -3.77 23.67 0.37
N LYS A 25 -3.10 24.78 0.75
CA LYS A 25 -1.87 24.73 1.55
C LYS A 25 -2.13 24.08 2.92
N SER A 26 -3.18 24.51 3.62
CA SER A 26 -3.56 23.93 4.91
C SER A 26 -3.90 22.43 4.82
N LEU A 27 -4.57 21.98 3.75
CA LEU A 27 -4.86 20.55 3.54
C LEU A 27 -3.59 19.74 3.27
N LYS A 28 -2.62 20.29 2.52
CA LYS A 28 -1.33 19.64 2.28
C LYS A 28 -0.50 19.54 3.56
N GLU A 29 -0.47 20.59 4.37
CA GLU A 29 0.22 20.62 5.67
C GLU A 29 -0.38 19.57 6.61
N LYS A 30 -1.70 19.54 6.78
CA LYS A 30 -2.39 18.52 7.59
C LYS A 30 -2.13 17.10 7.10
N ARG A 31 -2.05 16.90 5.78
CA ARG A 31 -1.69 15.59 5.21
C ARG A 31 -0.25 15.21 5.56
N ALA A 32 0.68 16.16 5.46
CA ALA A 32 2.08 15.93 5.79
C ALA A 32 2.27 15.59 7.27
N GLU A 33 1.62 16.33 8.17
CA GLU A 33 1.62 16.05 9.62
C GLU A 33 1.07 14.65 9.92
N ARG A 34 -0.06 14.27 9.30
CA ARG A 34 -0.64 12.93 9.45
C ARG A 34 0.31 11.83 8.97
N LEU A 35 1.05 12.06 7.88
CA LEU A 35 2.01 11.08 7.36
C LEU A 35 3.22 10.93 8.27
N LEU A 36 3.73 12.04 8.84
CA LEU A 36 4.81 12.02 9.83
C LEU A 36 4.39 11.29 11.11
N ASP A 37 3.17 11.51 11.59
CA ASP A 37 2.61 10.76 12.73
C ASP A 37 2.51 9.27 12.41
N LEU A 38 1.94 8.91 11.25
CA LEU A 38 1.80 7.52 10.82
C LEU A 38 3.17 6.81 10.69
N GLU A 39 4.15 7.50 10.11
CA GLU A 39 5.53 7.01 10.00
C GLU A 39 6.15 6.78 11.38
N LYS A 40 6.03 7.74 12.30
CA LYS A 40 6.52 7.60 13.67
C LYS A 40 5.88 6.40 14.37
N ARG A 41 4.54 6.29 14.31
CA ARG A 41 3.80 5.15 14.89
C ARG A 41 4.24 3.82 14.29
N PHE A 42 4.47 3.77 12.97
CA PHE A 42 4.94 2.58 12.29
C PHE A 42 6.31 2.13 12.82
N PHE A 43 7.30 3.03 12.86
CA PHE A 43 8.65 2.67 13.32
C PHE A 43 8.73 2.41 14.83
N GLU A 44 7.89 3.05 15.64
CA GLU A 44 7.71 2.69 17.06
C GLU A 44 7.12 1.29 17.21
N ALA A 45 6.01 1.00 16.53
CA ALA A 45 5.39 -0.31 16.56
C ALA A 45 6.33 -1.41 16.03
N SER A 46 7.11 -1.14 14.99
CA SER A 46 8.09 -2.07 14.43
C SER A 46 9.16 -2.44 15.44
N ARG A 47 9.74 -1.45 16.14
CA ARG A 47 10.72 -1.68 17.22
C ARG A 47 10.15 -2.46 18.39
N GLU A 48 8.87 -2.26 18.69
CA GLU A 48 8.15 -2.97 19.74
C GLU A 48 7.62 -4.35 19.32
N GLY A 49 7.83 -4.76 18.06
CA GLY A 49 7.33 -6.04 17.52
C GLY A 49 5.80 -6.09 17.37
N LYS A 50 5.15 -4.93 17.26
CA LYS A 50 3.69 -4.78 17.10
C LYS A 50 3.24 -4.69 15.64
N THR A 51 4.17 -4.69 14.70
CA THR A 51 3.89 -4.82 13.26
C THR A 51 3.84 -6.28 12.85
N ILE A 52 3.25 -6.55 11.69
CA ILE A 52 3.17 -7.89 11.11
C ILE A 52 4.09 -7.96 9.89
N LYS A 53 5.08 -8.83 9.94
CA LYS A 53 5.94 -9.16 8.79
C LYS A 53 5.45 -10.42 8.11
N GLY A 54 5.33 -10.38 6.79
CA GLY A 54 4.90 -11.54 6.02
C GLY A 54 5.09 -11.37 4.52
N VAL A 55 4.95 -12.48 3.81
CA VAL A 55 4.99 -12.49 2.35
C VAL A 55 3.57 -12.42 1.80
N LEU A 56 3.34 -11.56 0.82
CA LEU A 56 2.04 -11.52 0.15
C LEU A 56 1.87 -12.73 -0.77
N VAL A 57 0.80 -13.48 -0.54
CA VAL A 57 0.45 -14.69 -1.28
C VAL A 57 -0.93 -14.57 -1.93
N GLU A 58 -1.06 -15.12 -3.13
CA GLU A 58 -2.29 -15.09 -3.91
C GLU A 58 -3.16 -16.31 -3.56
N GLY A 59 -4.47 -16.11 -3.52
CA GLY A 59 -5.43 -17.06 -2.95
C GLY A 59 -5.64 -18.32 -3.78
N ASN A 60 -5.74 -18.22 -5.11
CA ASN A 60 -6.03 -19.40 -5.92
C ASN A 60 -4.86 -20.39 -5.88
N SER A 61 -3.62 -19.90 -5.84
CA SER A 61 -2.43 -20.73 -5.66
C SER A 61 -2.28 -21.24 -4.22
N LEU A 62 -2.71 -20.47 -3.22
CA LEU A 62 -2.68 -20.89 -1.82
C LEU A 62 -3.68 -22.02 -1.52
N PHE A 63 -4.90 -21.94 -2.03
CA PHE A 63 -5.97 -22.90 -1.74
C PHE A 63 -6.11 -23.98 -2.81
N ASN A 64 -5.77 -23.68 -4.07
CA ASN A 64 -5.75 -24.58 -5.23
C ASN A 64 -6.93 -25.56 -5.31
N GLY A 65 -8.15 -25.04 -5.18
CA GLY A 65 -9.38 -25.84 -5.25
C GLY A 65 -9.75 -26.59 -3.97
N THR A 66 -9.06 -26.35 -2.86
CA THR A 66 -9.33 -26.92 -1.54
C THR A 66 -9.76 -25.84 -0.55
N THR A 67 -10.31 -26.25 0.60
CA THR A 67 -10.68 -25.33 1.70
C THR A 67 -9.55 -25.12 2.71
N ALA A 68 -8.45 -25.86 2.60
CA ALA A 68 -7.30 -25.77 3.48
C ALA A 68 -6.13 -25.09 2.73
N PRO A 69 -5.42 -24.13 3.33
CA PRO A 69 -4.28 -23.52 2.67
C PRO A 69 -3.15 -24.54 2.53
N HIS A 70 -2.51 -24.56 1.37
CA HIS A 70 -1.27 -25.31 1.17
C HIS A 70 -0.18 -24.75 2.10
N GLN A 71 0.64 -25.63 2.66
CA GLN A 71 1.80 -25.20 3.44
C GLN A 71 2.85 -24.61 2.49
N ARG A 72 2.91 -23.28 2.42
CA ARG A 72 3.96 -22.54 1.70
C ARG A 72 5.02 -22.09 2.71
N PRO A 73 6.31 -22.36 2.50
CA PRO A 73 7.35 -21.89 3.40
C PRO A 73 7.46 -20.36 3.32
N TRP A 74 7.71 -19.74 4.47
CA TRP A 74 8.03 -18.32 4.54
C TRP A 74 9.33 -18.01 3.76
N GLY A 75 9.40 -16.85 3.11
CA GLY A 75 10.55 -16.40 2.31
C GLY A 75 10.64 -16.98 0.89
N GLN A 76 10.15 -18.19 0.65
CA GLN A 76 10.08 -18.80 -0.70
C GLN A 76 8.71 -19.43 -0.98
N PRO A 77 7.61 -18.67 -0.95
CA PRO A 77 6.29 -19.25 -1.19
C PRO A 77 6.06 -19.65 -2.64
N TYR A 78 6.93 -19.28 -3.59
CA TYR A 78 6.77 -19.57 -5.02
C TYR A 78 8.10 -19.93 -5.68
N THR A 79 8.04 -20.84 -6.65
CA THR A 79 8.99 -20.89 -7.76
C THR A 79 8.80 -19.70 -8.72
N ALA A 80 9.73 -19.47 -9.64
CA ALA A 80 9.63 -18.36 -10.60
C ALA A 80 8.38 -18.45 -11.50
N ASP A 81 8.05 -19.65 -11.99
CA ASP A 81 6.89 -19.89 -12.84
C ASP A 81 5.57 -19.72 -12.07
N GLU A 82 5.50 -20.24 -10.85
CA GLU A 82 4.35 -20.05 -9.98
C GLU A 82 4.15 -18.58 -9.62
N LEU A 83 5.23 -17.84 -9.36
CA LEU A 83 5.15 -16.41 -9.04
C LEU A 83 4.55 -15.61 -10.19
N LYS A 84 4.94 -15.93 -11.43
CA LYS A 84 4.38 -15.30 -12.64
C LYS A 84 2.88 -15.57 -12.75
N ALA A 85 2.47 -16.83 -12.59
CA ALA A 85 1.07 -17.22 -12.63
C ALA A 85 0.24 -16.58 -11.50
N ALA A 86 0.79 -16.54 -10.28
CA ALA A 86 0.17 -15.93 -9.11
C ALA A 86 -0.05 -14.42 -9.31
N ARG A 87 0.94 -13.68 -9.82
CA ARG A 87 0.79 -12.25 -10.13
C ARG A 87 -0.33 -11.98 -11.13
N GLN A 88 -0.36 -12.74 -12.22
CA GLN A 88 -1.44 -12.64 -13.22
C GLN A 88 -2.82 -12.99 -12.64
N SER A 89 -2.89 -13.97 -11.74
CA SER A 89 -4.13 -14.33 -11.04
C SER A 89 -4.60 -13.22 -10.10
N ALA A 90 -3.68 -12.59 -9.35
CA ALA A 90 -3.99 -11.46 -8.47
C ALA A 90 -4.52 -10.25 -9.25
N GLU A 91 -3.95 -9.95 -10.42
CA GLU A 91 -4.45 -8.89 -11.31
C GLU A 91 -5.88 -9.16 -11.82
N ARG A 92 -6.24 -10.43 -12.01
CA ARG A 92 -7.59 -10.88 -12.38
C ARG A 92 -8.55 -11.03 -11.20
N ASN A 93 -8.32 -10.30 -10.11
CA ASN A 93 -9.19 -10.22 -8.93
C ASN A 93 -9.13 -11.43 -7.97
N SER A 94 -8.03 -12.19 -7.99
CA SER A 94 -7.80 -13.16 -6.92
C SER A 94 -7.57 -12.46 -5.57
N LYS A 95 -7.96 -13.14 -4.48
CA LYS A 95 -7.72 -12.64 -3.13
C LYS A 95 -6.22 -12.68 -2.82
N VAL A 96 -5.74 -11.70 -2.08
CA VAL A 96 -4.35 -11.63 -1.63
C VAL A 96 -4.34 -11.73 -0.10
N PHE A 97 -3.43 -12.52 0.44
CA PHE A 97 -3.24 -12.73 1.86
C PHE A 97 -1.81 -12.34 2.25
N LEU A 98 -1.59 -12.04 3.52
CA LEU A 98 -0.26 -11.92 4.10
C LEU A 98 0.03 -13.21 4.90
N LEU A 99 1.11 -13.91 4.54
CA LEU A 99 1.60 -15.11 5.24
C LEU A 99 2.77 -14.70 6.15
N SER A 100 2.55 -14.70 7.46
CA SER A 100 3.62 -14.42 8.42
C SER A 100 4.51 -15.64 8.66
N LYS A 101 5.66 -15.40 9.29
CA LYS A 101 6.69 -16.41 9.54
C LYS A 101 6.21 -17.59 10.40
N ASP A 102 5.26 -17.35 11.31
CA ASP A 102 4.63 -18.37 12.17
C ASP A 102 3.54 -19.18 11.44
N GLY A 103 3.30 -18.92 10.15
CA GLY A 103 2.26 -19.58 9.36
C GLY A 103 0.88 -18.96 9.49
N THR A 104 0.71 -17.88 10.27
CA THR A 104 -0.57 -17.18 10.35
C THR A 104 -0.90 -16.53 9.00
N LEU A 105 -2.13 -16.72 8.54
CA LEU A 105 -2.67 -16.06 7.35
C LEU A 105 -3.53 -14.86 7.75
N TYR A 106 -3.26 -13.71 7.14
CA TYR A 106 -4.05 -12.51 7.30
C TYR A 106 -4.73 -12.13 5.99
N TYR A 107 -6.03 -11.89 6.05
CA TYR A 107 -6.80 -11.34 4.94
C TYR A 107 -7.00 -9.83 5.12
N PRO A 108 -6.50 -8.99 4.19
CA PRO A 108 -6.74 -7.55 4.20
C PRO A 108 -8.25 -7.26 4.16
N THR A 109 -8.72 -6.47 5.11
CA THR A 109 -10.14 -6.11 5.24
C THR A 109 -10.30 -4.64 5.64
N VAL A 110 -11.53 -4.16 5.54
CA VAL A 110 -11.89 -2.80 5.98
C VAL A 110 -11.88 -2.71 7.50
N LYS A 111 -11.83 -1.47 8.02
CA LYS A 111 -11.92 -1.20 9.45
C LYS A 111 -13.22 -1.77 10.03
N LYS A 112 -13.17 -2.27 11.27
CA LYS A 112 -14.35 -2.76 12.00
C LYS A 112 -15.49 -1.75 11.96
N GLY A 113 -16.70 -2.24 11.69
CA GLY A 113 -17.91 -1.42 11.55
C GLY A 113 -18.13 -0.83 10.16
N VAL A 114 -17.19 -1.00 9.22
CA VAL A 114 -17.36 -0.63 7.82
C VAL A 114 -17.89 -1.82 7.03
N ALA A 115 -18.89 -1.59 6.17
CA ALA A 115 -19.41 -2.62 5.28
C ALA A 115 -18.34 -3.07 4.27
N VAL A 116 -18.20 -4.38 4.09
CA VAL A 116 -17.28 -4.95 3.10
C VAL A 116 -17.88 -4.72 1.71
N SER A 117 -17.28 -3.82 0.93
CA SER A 117 -17.62 -3.69 -0.50
C SER A 117 -16.93 -4.79 -1.29
N GLN A 118 -17.67 -5.45 -2.19
CA GLN A 118 -17.17 -6.53 -3.04
C GLN A 118 -16.17 -6.05 -4.10
N SER A 119 -16.14 -4.74 -4.38
CA SER A 119 -15.30 -4.15 -5.43
C SER A 119 -14.67 -2.85 -4.92
N LEU A 120 -13.74 -3.00 -3.97
CA LEU A 120 -12.75 -1.96 -3.72
C LEU A 120 -11.67 -2.16 -4.77
N GLY A 121 -11.73 -1.41 -5.88
CA GLY A 121 -10.60 -1.33 -6.81
C GLY A 121 -9.30 -1.08 -6.03
N ALA A 122 -8.17 -1.59 -6.54
CA ALA A 122 -6.89 -1.72 -5.82
C ALA A 122 -6.64 -0.63 -4.76
N TYR A 123 -7.03 -0.94 -3.51
CA TYR A 123 -6.96 0.02 -2.42
C TYR A 123 -5.52 0.46 -2.20
N ARG A 124 -5.31 1.79 -2.12
CA ARG A 124 -3.99 2.38 -1.90
C ARG A 124 -3.76 2.51 -0.40
N PHE A 125 -2.74 1.83 0.07
CA PHE A 125 -2.23 1.94 1.43
C PHE A 125 -1.11 2.96 1.45
N GLU A 126 -1.03 3.75 2.52
CA GLU A 126 0.09 4.67 2.72
C GLU A 126 1.37 3.84 2.91
N ARG A 127 2.44 4.22 2.21
CA ARG A 127 3.74 3.58 2.30
C ARG A 127 4.63 4.39 3.25
N VAL A 128 5.14 3.73 4.29
CA VAL A 128 6.17 4.29 5.16
C VAL A 128 7.53 4.03 4.51
N LEU A 129 8.33 5.09 4.40
CA LEU A 129 9.62 5.09 3.71
C LEU A 129 10.77 5.24 4.70
N THR A 130 11.86 4.52 4.49
CA THR A 130 13.13 4.80 5.18
C THR A 130 13.74 6.12 4.69
N GLU A 131 14.70 6.68 5.44
CA GLU A 131 15.42 7.89 5.02
C GLU A 131 16.15 7.71 3.69
N GLU A 132 16.64 6.51 3.41
CA GLU A 132 17.25 6.15 2.13
C GLU A 132 16.21 6.15 0.99
N GLN A 133 15.04 5.56 1.23
CA GLN A 133 13.97 5.51 0.24
C GLN A 133 13.39 6.91 -0.05
N LYS A 134 13.34 7.81 0.93
CA LYS A 134 12.90 9.21 0.74
C LYS A 134 13.81 10.00 -0.19
N LYS A 135 15.08 9.59 -0.35
CA LYS A 135 16.03 10.21 -1.31
C LYS A 135 15.74 9.80 -2.76
N THR A 136 14.84 8.86 -2.98
CA THR A 136 14.45 8.36 -4.31
C THR A 136 13.06 8.87 -4.70
N ASN A 137 12.72 8.86 -5.99
CA ASN A 137 11.38 9.22 -6.47
C ASN A 137 10.39 8.05 -6.32
N THR A 138 10.24 7.57 -5.09
CA THR A 138 9.40 6.42 -4.75
C THR A 138 7.98 6.85 -4.41
N PHE A 139 6.99 6.05 -4.85
CA PHE A 139 5.59 6.29 -4.48
C PHE A 139 5.38 6.20 -2.97
N THR A 140 4.67 7.17 -2.42
CA THR A 140 4.25 7.22 -1.00
C THR A 140 3.02 6.37 -0.71
N TRP A 141 2.59 5.57 -1.67
CA TRP A 141 1.47 4.63 -1.55
C TRP A 141 1.78 3.33 -2.28
N ALA A 142 1.11 2.26 -1.90
CA ALA A 142 1.18 0.96 -2.56
C ALA A 142 -0.18 0.27 -2.58
N THR A 143 -0.35 -0.68 -3.51
CA THR A 143 -1.46 -1.64 -3.55
C THR A 143 -0.87 -3.04 -3.39
N LEU A 144 -1.65 -4.00 -2.89
CA LEU A 144 -1.11 -5.32 -2.54
C LEU A 144 -0.82 -6.21 -3.74
N VAL A 145 -1.58 -6.06 -4.83
CA VAL A 145 -1.48 -6.93 -6.02
C VAL A 145 -0.07 -6.93 -6.65
N PRO A 146 0.57 -5.77 -6.93
CA PRO A 146 1.95 -5.72 -7.46
C PRO A 146 3.01 -6.24 -6.48
N MET A 147 2.64 -6.43 -5.21
CA MET A 147 3.54 -6.89 -4.15
C MET A 147 3.45 -8.40 -3.90
N VAL A 148 2.66 -9.15 -4.67
CA VAL A 148 2.61 -10.62 -4.57
C VAL A 148 4.02 -11.22 -4.73
N GLY A 149 4.37 -12.09 -3.77
CA GLY A 149 5.68 -12.72 -3.62
C GLY A 149 6.71 -11.89 -2.86
N ARG A 150 6.39 -10.66 -2.45
CA ARG A 150 7.29 -9.81 -1.65
C ARG A 150 6.99 -9.92 -0.17
N GLU A 151 8.05 -9.85 0.62
CA GLU A 151 7.94 -9.57 2.04
C GLU A 151 7.59 -8.11 2.26
N ILE A 152 6.59 -7.87 3.11
CA ILE A 152 6.18 -6.55 3.56
C ILE A 152 6.02 -6.56 5.08
N GLU A 153 6.08 -5.37 5.66
CA GLU A 153 5.75 -5.10 7.04
C GLU A 153 4.50 -4.23 7.11
N VAL A 154 3.57 -4.60 7.99
CA VAL A 154 2.26 -3.97 8.09
C VAL A 154 2.04 -3.43 9.50
N LEU A 155 1.65 -2.16 9.58
CA LEU A 155 0.98 -1.60 10.75
C LEU A 155 -0.53 -1.67 10.51
N GLY A 156 -1.25 -2.24 11.47
CA GLY A 156 -2.68 -2.42 11.33
C GLY A 156 -3.34 -3.04 12.55
N GLU A 157 -4.65 -3.18 12.45
CA GLU A 157 -5.48 -3.81 13.48
C GLU A 157 -5.81 -5.25 13.06
N VAL A 158 -5.52 -6.20 13.94
CA VAL A 158 -5.83 -7.60 13.74
C VAL A 158 -7.21 -7.91 14.32
N TYR A 159 -8.02 -8.59 13.52
CA TYR A 159 -9.32 -9.09 13.93
C TYR A 159 -9.30 -10.62 13.98
N ASP A 160 -10.13 -11.18 14.86
CA ASP A 160 -10.53 -12.57 14.74
C ASP A 160 -11.13 -12.77 13.35
N GLY A 161 -10.75 -13.87 12.71
CA GLY A 161 -11.33 -14.26 11.43
C GLY A 161 -11.92 -15.66 11.50
N TYR A 162 -11.94 -16.34 10.37
CA TYR A 162 -12.62 -17.62 10.21
C TYR A 162 -11.68 -18.65 9.59
N ALA A 163 -11.86 -19.92 9.95
CA ALA A 163 -11.11 -21.05 9.39
C ALA A 163 -9.57 -20.87 9.45
N GLY A 164 -9.05 -20.31 10.55
CA GLY A 164 -7.60 -20.12 10.75
C GLY A 164 -7.00 -18.92 10.01
N VAL A 165 -7.81 -18.12 9.31
CA VAL A 165 -7.38 -16.85 8.69
C VAL A 165 -7.82 -15.70 9.58
N LYS A 166 -6.92 -14.77 9.90
CA LYS A 166 -7.21 -13.53 10.65
C LYS A 166 -7.61 -12.40 9.72
N GLY A 167 -8.46 -11.49 10.20
CA GLY A 167 -8.71 -10.22 9.52
C GLY A 167 -7.57 -9.24 9.81
N LEU A 168 -7.22 -8.40 8.83
CA LEU A 168 -6.22 -7.36 9.00
C LEU A 168 -6.70 -6.06 8.36
N TYR A 169 -6.97 -5.05 9.18
CA TYR A 169 -7.12 -3.69 8.69
C TYR A 169 -5.73 -3.05 8.59
N ILE A 170 -5.34 -2.65 7.38
CA ILE A 170 -4.01 -2.10 7.10
C ILE A 170 -4.07 -0.57 7.19
N GLU A 171 -3.27 0.01 8.09
CA GLU A 171 -3.08 1.46 8.19
C GLU A 171 -1.92 1.93 7.30
N ALA A 172 -0.81 1.21 7.34
CA ALA A 172 0.42 1.53 6.63
C ALA A 172 1.20 0.26 6.26
N VAL A 173 1.98 0.36 5.19
CA VAL A 173 2.89 -0.70 4.75
C VAL A 173 4.32 -0.17 4.61
N GLY A 174 5.28 -1.00 4.99
CA GLY A 174 6.71 -0.80 4.74
C GLY A 174 7.26 -1.99 3.97
N PHE A 175 8.18 -1.75 3.03
CA PHE A 175 8.86 -2.81 2.29
C PHE A 175 10.13 -2.28 1.63
N GLU A 176 11.04 -3.20 1.35
CA GLU A 176 12.30 -2.91 0.68
C GLU A 176 12.19 -2.91 -0.85
N GLY A 177 13.07 -2.13 -1.48
CA GLY A 177 13.18 -2.02 -2.92
C GLY A 177 12.12 -1.14 -3.60
N GLU A 178 12.14 -1.16 -4.93
CA GLU A 178 11.26 -0.33 -5.75
C GLU A 178 9.84 -0.90 -5.82
N TYR A 179 8.86 0.00 -5.83
CA TYR A 179 7.47 -0.33 -6.09
C TYR A 179 7.23 -0.33 -7.61
N LEU A 180 7.10 -1.51 -8.20
CA LEU A 180 7.00 -1.71 -9.64
C LEU A 180 5.53 -1.78 -10.04
N VAL A 181 4.94 -0.64 -10.40
CA VAL A 181 3.62 -0.58 -11.05
C VAL A 181 3.80 0.02 -12.43
N GLY A 182 3.39 -0.71 -13.47
CA GLY A 182 3.42 -0.23 -14.85
C GLY A 182 4.82 -0.12 -15.48
N ARG A 183 5.84 -0.77 -14.90
CA ARG A 183 7.09 -1.04 -15.61
C ARG A 183 6.98 -2.41 -16.26
N ASN A 184 6.88 -2.43 -17.59
CA ASN A 184 7.09 -3.64 -18.36
C ASN A 184 8.55 -4.07 -18.13
N ASP A 185 8.72 -5.23 -17.54
CA ASP A 185 9.93 -6.05 -17.66
C ASP A 185 10.21 -6.41 -19.13
#